data_AF-A0A378VVM6-F1
#
_entry.id   AF-A0A378VVM6-F1
#
_cell.length_a   1.000
_cell.length_b   1.000
_cell.length_c   1.000
_cell.angle_alpha   90.00
_cell.angle_beta   90.00
_cell.angle_gamma   90.00
#
_symmetry.space_group_name_H-M   'P 1'
#
loop_
_entity.id
_entity.type
_entity.pdbx_description
1 polymer ?
#
loop_
_entity_poly.entity_id
_entity_poly.type
_entity_poly.pdbx_seq_one_letter_code
_entity_poly.pdbx_strand_id
1 'polypeptide(L)'
;MYSSAKLEGNTYNQYDTQALLKLGQTAGGKLYSDAVMLINLRESYRHLLSGLDSPKPFDWLDFLKTTHSLISENLLEKGSGGVVRRDSVTISGTDYTPLSNPQSLDTELKWLLQEAPKIENPFDRAVYLHNNLAYLRYLRTAINVLPETV
;
A
#
# COMPACT_ATOMS: atom_id res chain seq x y z
N MET A 1 -9.86 -4.03 -6.73
CA MET A 1 -10.46 -3.58 -5.45
C MET A 1 -10.66 -4.75 -4.50
N TYR A 2 -11.74 -5.53 -4.68
CA TYR A 2 -12.08 -6.68 -3.83
C TYR A 2 -10.89 -7.62 -3.56
N SER A 3 -10.25 -8.15 -4.61
CA SER A 3 -9.17 -9.13 -4.45
C SER A 3 -7.98 -8.59 -3.64
N SER A 4 -7.61 -7.31 -3.85
CA SER A 4 -6.53 -6.67 -3.09
C SER A 4 -6.90 -6.55 -1.61
N ALA A 5 -8.10 -6.06 -1.31
CA ALA A 5 -8.56 -5.96 0.08
C ALA A 5 -8.67 -7.35 0.73
N LYS A 6 -9.12 -8.36 -0.02
CA LYS A 6 -9.27 -9.72 0.48
C LYS A 6 -7.92 -10.36 0.85
N LEU A 7 -6.86 -10.07 0.09
CA LEU A 7 -5.49 -10.49 0.44
C LEU A 7 -5.01 -9.90 1.77
N GLU A 8 -5.44 -8.67 2.07
CA GLU A 8 -5.13 -7.98 3.34
C GLU A 8 -6.10 -8.35 4.49
N GLY A 9 -6.91 -9.41 4.32
CA GLY A 9 -7.81 -9.91 5.37
C GLY A 9 -9.18 -9.23 5.45
N ASN A 10 -9.53 -8.34 4.52
CA ASN A 10 -10.81 -7.66 4.52
C ASN A 10 -12.00 -8.65 4.45
N THR A 11 -13.04 -8.37 5.23
CA THR A 11 -14.17 -9.28 5.43
C THR A 11 -15.33 -9.08 4.46
N TYR A 12 -15.34 -8.02 3.64
CA TYR A 12 -16.36 -7.82 2.61
C TYR A 12 -16.31 -8.94 1.57
N ASN A 13 -17.47 -9.36 1.08
CA ASN A 13 -17.56 -10.22 -0.10
C ASN A 13 -17.64 -9.36 -1.39
N GLN A 14 -17.68 -10.01 -2.55
CA GLN A 14 -17.74 -9.30 -3.83
C GLN A 14 -19.02 -8.46 -4.01
N TYR A 15 -20.19 -8.96 -3.59
CA TYR A 15 -21.47 -8.24 -3.67
C TYR A 15 -21.49 -7.02 -2.76
N ASP A 16 -21.07 -7.19 -1.51
CA ASP A 16 -20.96 -6.10 -0.51
C ASP A 16 -19.99 -5.02 -1.00
N THR A 17 -18.85 -5.44 -1.58
CA THR A 17 -17.87 -4.51 -2.16
C THR A 17 -18.49 -3.71 -3.29
N GLN A 18 -19.25 -4.36 -4.17
CA GLN A 18 -19.92 -3.67 -5.27
C GLN A 18 -21.01 -2.72 -4.78
N ALA A 19 -21.83 -3.13 -3.80
CA ALA A 19 -22.85 -2.30 -3.19
C ALA A 19 -22.23 -1.05 -2.54
N LEU A 20 -21.14 -1.22 -1.80
CA LEU A 20 -20.40 -0.11 -1.20
C LEU A 20 -19.86 0.85 -2.27
N LEU A 21 -19.12 0.34 -3.24
CA LEU A 21 -18.40 1.20 -4.19
C LEU A 21 -19.32 1.88 -5.21
N LYS A 22 -20.48 1.28 -5.55
CA LYS A 22 -21.43 1.82 -6.53
C LYS A 22 -22.61 2.58 -5.90
N LEU A 23 -23.11 2.12 -4.75
CA LEU A 23 -24.33 2.63 -4.13
C LEU A 23 -24.07 3.34 -2.79
N GLY A 24 -22.85 3.29 -2.26
CA GLY A 24 -22.52 3.83 -0.94
C GLY A 24 -23.10 3.02 0.23
N GLN A 25 -23.55 1.79 -0.01
CA GLN A 25 -24.19 0.95 0.99
C GLN A 25 -23.15 0.11 1.75
N THR A 26 -23.08 0.27 3.06
CA THR A 26 -22.25 -0.58 3.93
C THR A 26 -22.93 -1.93 4.17
N ALA A 27 -22.12 -2.95 4.44
CA ALA A 27 -22.62 -4.29 4.75
C ALA A 27 -22.78 -4.47 6.25
N GLY A 28 -23.94 -4.96 6.68
CA GLY A 28 -24.23 -5.22 8.09
C GLY A 28 -23.27 -6.26 8.70
N GLY A 29 -22.82 -6.01 9.92
CA GLY A 29 -21.92 -6.93 10.65
C GLY A 29 -20.46 -6.94 10.17
N LYS A 30 -20.06 -6.00 9.31
CA LYS A 30 -18.66 -5.82 8.86
C LYS A 30 -18.00 -4.66 9.59
N LEU A 31 -16.67 -4.71 9.68
CA LEU A 31 -15.89 -3.64 10.30
C LEU A 31 -15.98 -2.35 9.46
N TYR A 32 -16.08 -1.21 10.14
CA TYR A 32 -16.03 0.09 9.48
C TYR A 32 -14.70 0.28 8.72
N SER A 33 -13.58 -0.15 9.31
CA SER A 33 -12.25 -0.10 8.69
C SER A 33 -12.18 -0.87 7.37
N ASP A 34 -12.95 -1.96 7.23
CA ASP A 34 -12.99 -2.73 5.98
C ASP A 34 -13.69 -1.95 4.86
N ALA A 35 -14.75 -1.21 5.19
CA ALA A 35 -15.41 -0.31 4.25
C ALA A 35 -14.48 0.83 3.82
N VAL A 36 -13.79 1.45 4.79
CA VAL A 36 -12.80 2.50 4.55
C VAL A 36 -11.68 2.01 3.63
N MET A 37 -11.10 0.84 3.90
CA MET A 37 -10.05 0.25 3.05
C MET A 37 -10.49 0.11 1.59
N LEU A 38 -11.72 -0.34 1.34
CA LEU A 38 -12.24 -0.48 -0.03
C LEU A 38 -12.40 0.87 -0.73
N ILE A 39 -12.88 1.88 0.00
CA ILE A 39 -13.02 3.26 -0.51
C ILE A 39 -11.63 3.84 -0.81
N ASN A 40 -10.70 3.74 0.13
CA ASN A 40 -9.32 4.21 0.00
C ASN A 40 -8.60 3.57 -1.19
N LEU A 41 -8.73 2.25 -1.35
CA LEU A 41 -8.19 1.58 -2.51
C LEU A 41 -8.78 2.20 -3.79
N ARG A 42 -10.09 2.51 -3.83
CA ARG A 42 -10.73 3.09 -5.04
C ARG A 42 -10.11 4.45 -5.36
N GLU A 43 -9.92 5.29 -4.35
CA GLU A 43 -9.29 6.59 -4.53
C GLU A 43 -7.82 6.46 -4.98
N SER A 44 -7.07 5.50 -4.44
CA SER A 44 -5.71 5.20 -4.89
C SER A 44 -5.65 4.73 -6.36
N TYR A 45 -6.65 3.96 -6.80
CA TYR A 45 -6.76 3.55 -8.20
C TYR A 45 -7.07 4.73 -9.13
N ARG A 46 -7.92 5.68 -8.69
CA ARG A 46 -8.16 6.92 -9.43
C ARG A 46 -6.91 7.78 -9.53
N HIS A 47 -6.12 7.86 -8.46
CA HIS A 47 -4.82 8.53 -8.47
C HIS A 47 -3.86 7.88 -9.47
N LEU A 48 -3.76 6.55 -9.48
CA LEU A 48 -2.98 5.81 -10.48
C LEU A 48 -3.40 6.17 -11.91
N LEU A 49 -4.71 6.17 -12.21
CA LEU A 49 -5.20 6.52 -13.54
C LEU A 49 -4.82 7.96 -13.94
N SER A 50 -4.94 8.92 -13.01
CA SER A 50 -4.51 10.30 -13.29
C SER A 50 -3.00 10.44 -13.53
N GLY A 51 -2.21 9.55 -12.94
CA GLY A 51 -0.77 9.50 -13.15
C GLY A 51 -0.37 9.03 -14.55
N LEU A 52 -1.21 8.22 -15.22
CA LEU A 52 -0.93 7.72 -16.58
C LEU A 52 -0.90 8.85 -17.63
N ASP A 53 -1.66 9.91 -17.41
CA ASP A 53 -1.73 11.08 -18.29
C ASP A 53 -0.71 12.17 -17.92
N SER A 54 0.13 11.93 -16.89
CA SER A 54 1.07 12.94 -16.39
C SER A 54 2.30 13.10 -17.30
N PRO A 55 2.74 14.34 -17.59
CA PRO A 55 3.94 14.59 -18.38
C PRO A 55 5.20 14.12 -17.64
N LYS A 56 6.21 13.68 -18.39
CA LYS A 56 7.51 13.28 -17.84
C LYS A 56 8.38 14.53 -17.54
N PRO A 57 9.27 14.48 -16.52
CA PRO A 57 9.59 13.33 -15.67
C PRO A 57 8.53 13.04 -14.60
N PHE A 58 8.29 11.75 -14.35
CA PHE A 58 7.32 11.29 -13.35
C PHE A 58 8.04 11.10 -12.00
N ASP A 59 7.55 11.75 -10.94
CA ASP A 59 8.10 11.59 -9.59
C ASP A 59 7.55 10.31 -8.94
N TRP A 60 8.29 9.22 -9.10
CA TRP A 60 7.93 7.92 -8.54
C TRP A 60 7.90 7.89 -7.01
N LEU A 61 8.72 8.71 -6.35
CA LEU A 61 8.76 8.75 -4.90
C LEU A 61 7.51 9.42 -4.34
N ASP A 62 7.14 10.57 -4.92
CA ASP A 62 5.89 11.25 -4.58
C ASP A 62 4.68 10.35 -4.87
N PHE A 63 4.63 9.74 -6.06
CA PHE A 63 3.55 8.83 -6.43
C PHE A 63 3.39 7.68 -5.43
N LEU A 64 4.48 7.04 -5.01
CA LEU A 64 4.45 5.95 -4.03
C LEU A 64 3.95 6.43 -2.67
N LYS A 65 4.44 7.58 -2.19
CA LYS A 65 4.04 8.14 -0.89
C LYS A 65 2.58 8.59 -0.89
N THR A 66 2.15 9.27 -1.95
CA THR A 66 0.77 9.72 -2.14
C THR A 66 -0.19 8.53 -2.26
N THR A 67 0.18 7.52 -3.05
CA THR A 67 -0.61 6.28 -3.15
C THR A 67 -0.79 5.61 -1.79
N HIS A 68 0.29 5.49 -1.00
CA HIS A 68 0.18 4.93 0.35
C HIS A 68 -0.68 5.80 1.27
N SER A 69 -0.54 7.13 1.24
CA SER A 69 -1.38 8.04 2.01
C SER A 69 -2.86 7.81 1.72
N LEU A 70 -3.24 7.69 0.45
CA LEU A 70 -4.62 7.40 0.04
C LEU A 70 -5.10 6.04 0.55
N ILE A 71 -4.29 4.99 0.43
CA ILE A 71 -4.66 3.64 0.88
C ILE A 71 -4.85 3.60 2.41
N SER A 72 -4.01 4.32 3.15
CA SER A 72 -3.96 4.30 4.62
C SER A 72 -4.83 5.36 5.32
N GLU A 73 -5.51 6.21 4.55
CA GLU A 73 -6.30 7.32 5.07
C GLU A 73 -7.36 6.84 6.07
N ASN A 74 -7.42 7.42 7.28
CA ASN A 74 -8.31 6.99 8.37
C ASN A 74 -8.13 5.53 8.85
N LEU A 75 -7.06 4.85 8.43
CA LEU A 75 -6.67 3.52 8.91
C LEU A 75 -5.38 3.57 9.76
N LEU A 76 -4.55 4.60 9.56
CA LEU A 76 -3.37 4.88 10.36
C LEU A 76 -3.54 6.16 11.20
N GLU A 77 -2.69 6.29 12.21
CA GLU A 77 -2.53 7.54 12.96
C GLU A 77 -2.26 8.72 12.02
N LYS A 78 -2.89 9.86 12.31
CA LYS A 78 -2.79 11.07 11.49
C LYS A 78 -1.31 11.45 11.26
N GLY A 79 -0.94 11.63 10.00
CA GLY A 79 0.43 11.96 9.59
C GLY A 79 1.36 10.75 9.38
N SER A 80 0.87 9.52 9.54
CA SER A 80 1.66 8.31 9.25
C SER A 80 1.60 7.86 7.78
N GLY A 81 0.62 8.34 7.01
CA GLY A 81 0.49 8.02 5.59
C GLY A 81 1.62 8.60 4.74
N GLY A 82 2.26 7.75 3.94
CA GLY A 82 3.29 8.18 2.97
C GLY A 82 4.64 8.48 3.62
N VAL A 83 4.80 8.13 4.90
CA VAL A 83 6.00 8.40 5.68
C VAL A 83 6.79 7.11 5.89
N VAL A 84 8.12 7.20 5.77
CA VAL A 84 9.03 6.11 6.12
C VAL A 84 8.74 5.62 7.53
N ARG A 85 8.64 4.30 7.72
CA ARG A 85 8.40 3.75 9.06
C ARG A 85 9.62 4.02 9.97
N ARG A 86 9.33 4.20 11.26
CA ARG A 86 10.37 4.37 12.30
C ARG A 86 10.56 3.13 13.16
N ASP A 87 9.55 2.28 13.18
CA ASP A 87 9.57 1.05 13.96
C ASP A 87 10.15 -0.10 13.15
N SER A 88 10.79 -1.03 13.86
CA SER A 88 11.18 -2.31 13.30
C SER A 88 9.93 -3.16 13.07
N VAL A 89 9.95 -3.99 12.02
CA VAL A 89 8.86 -4.91 11.69
C VAL A 89 9.42 -6.30 11.49
N THR A 90 8.60 -7.31 11.69
CA THR A 90 8.88 -8.70 11.36
C THR A 90 7.89 -9.18 10.31
N ILE A 91 8.24 -10.24 9.57
CA ILE A 91 7.33 -10.89 8.64
C ILE A 91 7.05 -12.29 9.16
N SER A 92 5.84 -12.50 9.66
CA SER A 92 5.40 -13.79 10.17
C SER A 92 5.56 -14.90 9.13
N GLY A 93 6.00 -16.08 9.58
CA GLY A 93 6.26 -17.23 8.71
C GLY A 93 7.62 -17.23 8.02
N THR A 94 8.51 -16.30 8.36
CA THR A 94 9.88 -16.23 7.83
C THR A 94 10.85 -15.76 8.93
N ASP A 95 12.14 -16.13 8.81
CA ASP A 95 13.21 -15.56 9.65
C ASP A 95 13.74 -14.22 9.11
N TYR A 96 13.16 -13.72 8.01
CA TYR A 96 13.61 -12.48 7.39
C TYR A 96 13.23 -11.27 8.26
N THR A 97 14.24 -10.44 8.54
CA THR A 97 14.08 -9.18 9.27
C THR A 97 14.35 -8.00 8.32
N PRO A 98 13.32 -7.22 7.96
CA PRO A 98 13.47 -6.02 7.15
C PRO A 98 14.37 -4.96 7.81
N LEU A 99 15.08 -4.21 6.97
CA LEU A 99 15.91 -3.07 7.36
C LEU A 99 15.14 -2.08 8.23
N SER A 100 15.62 -1.74 9.43
CA SER A 100 14.84 -0.91 10.38
C SER A 100 15.22 0.56 10.40
N ASN A 101 16.44 0.91 10.00
CA ASN A 101 16.93 2.28 10.07
C ASN A 101 16.26 3.17 8.98
N PRO A 102 15.55 4.26 9.34
CA PRO A 102 14.82 5.09 8.37
C PRO A 102 15.70 5.74 7.29
N GLN A 103 16.91 6.18 7.65
CA GLN A 103 17.84 6.78 6.69
C GLN A 103 18.31 5.76 5.65
N SER A 104 18.56 4.52 6.10
CA SER A 104 18.95 3.42 5.22
C SER A 104 17.77 3.01 4.34
N LEU A 105 16.55 2.97 4.87
CA LEU A 105 15.32 2.74 4.11
C LEU A 105 15.12 3.81 3.01
N ASP A 106 15.33 5.09 3.30
CA ASP A 106 15.27 6.17 2.31
C ASP A 106 16.34 6.04 1.24
N THR A 107 17.58 5.72 1.61
CA THR A 107 18.68 5.51 0.67
C THR A 107 18.38 4.36 -0.28
N GLU A 108 17.95 3.21 0.25
CA GLU A 108 17.64 2.03 -0.55
C GLU A 108 16.44 2.28 -1.46
N LEU A 109 15.35 2.89 -0.97
CA LEU A 109 14.22 3.20 -1.83
C LEU A 109 14.61 4.11 -3.00
N LYS A 110 15.41 5.15 -2.73
CA LYS A 110 15.91 6.06 -3.79
C LYS A 110 16.74 5.31 -4.82
N TRP A 111 17.63 4.42 -4.38
CA TRP A 111 18.45 3.61 -5.27
C TRP A 111 17.57 2.68 -6.13
N LEU A 112 16.62 1.95 -5.52
CA LEU A 112 15.69 1.08 -6.23
C LEU A 112 14.89 1.83 -7.33
N LEU A 113 14.40 3.03 -7.02
CA LEU A 113 13.66 3.86 -7.97
C LEU A 113 14.54 4.42 -9.10
N GLN A 114 15.84 4.57 -8.88
CA GLN A 114 16.81 4.96 -9.92
C GLN A 114 17.19 3.80 -10.84
N GLU A 115 17.23 2.57 -10.33
CA GLU A 115 17.54 1.38 -11.12
C GLU A 115 16.35 0.91 -11.97
N ALA A 116 15.12 1.02 -11.46
CA ALA A 116 13.94 0.51 -12.16
C ALA A 116 13.78 0.99 -13.62
N PRO A 117 14.01 2.28 -13.97
CA PRO A 117 13.93 2.75 -15.35
C PRO A 117 14.95 2.13 -16.31
N LYS A 118 16.05 1.56 -15.81
CA LYS A 118 17.09 0.91 -16.62
C LYS A 118 16.67 -0.50 -17.11
N ILE A 119 15.64 -1.09 -16.51
CA ILE A 119 15.10 -2.39 -16.90
C ILE A 119 14.17 -2.18 -18.10
N GLU A 120 14.60 -2.52 -19.31
CA GLU A 120 13.87 -2.23 -20.55
C GLU A 120 12.49 -2.90 -20.59
N ASN A 121 12.43 -4.20 -20.28
CA ASN A 121 11.18 -4.96 -20.28
C ASN A 121 10.23 -4.45 -19.16
N PRO A 122 9.01 -4.00 -19.48
CA PRO A 122 8.09 -3.45 -18.50
C PRO A 122 7.59 -4.48 -17.49
N PHE A 123 7.49 -5.76 -17.85
CA PHE A 123 7.10 -6.82 -16.92
C PHE A 123 8.20 -7.10 -15.90
N ASP A 124 9.45 -7.21 -16.35
CA ASP A 124 10.60 -7.41 -15.46
C ASP A 124 10.75 -6.23 -14.51
N ARG A 125 10.53 -5.01 -15.01
CA ARG A 125 10.52 -3.78 -14.20
C ARG A 125 9.43 -3.80 -13.13
N ALA A 126 8.22 -4.25 -13.47
CA ALA A 126 7.12 -4.36 -12.52
C ALA A 126 7.41 -5.40 -11.43
N VAL A 127 7.95 -6.56 -11.80
CA VAL A 127 8.36 -7.62 -10.86
C VAL A 127 9.48 -7.13 -9.95
N TYR A 128 10.49 -6.45 -10.51
CA TYR A 128 11.57 -5.82 -9.76
C TYR A 128 11.03 -4.86 -8.70
N LEU A 129 10.16 -3.92 -9.09
CA LEU A 129 9.55 -2.97 -8.15
C LEU A 129 8.72 -3.68 -7.08
N HIS A 130 7.85 -4.61 -7.47
CA HIS A 130 7.00 -5.34 -6.54
C HIS A 130 7.82 -6.08 -5.47
N ASN A 131 8.80 -6.87 -5.89
CA ASN A 131 9.61 -7.68 -4.99
C ASN A 131 10.48 -6.82 -4.07
N ASN A 132 11.16 -5.81 -4.61
CA ASN A 132 12.04 -4.97 -3.80
C ASN A 132 11.26 -4.07 -2.82
N LEU A 133 10.09 -3.56 -3.20
CA LEU A 133 9.24 -2.81 -2.27
C LEU A 133 8.69 -3.71 -1.15
N ALA A 134 8.25 -4.93 -1.49
CA ALA A 134 7.78 -5.91 -0.51
C ALA A 134 8.91 -6.37 0.44
N TYR A 135 10.14 -6.48 -0.08
CA TYR A 135 11.33 -6.83 0.71
C TYR A 135 11.74 -5.69 1.63
N LEU A 136 11.85 -4.46 1.12
CA LEU A 136 12.32 -3.29 1.87
C LEU A 136 11.37 -2.90 3.01
N ARG A 137 10.06 -3.11 2.81
CA ARG A 137 9.00 -2.70 3.74
C ARG A 137 9.17 -1.24 4.17
N TYR A 138 9.20 -0.31 3.21
CA TYR A 138 9.49 1.11 3.48
C TYR A 138 8.43 1.81 4.37
N LEU A 139 7.16 1.42 4.24
CA LEU A 139 6.00 2.10 4.84
C LEU A 139 5.37 1.25 5.96
N ARG A 140 4.66 1.92 6.88
CA ARG A 140 3.86 1.24 7.91
C ARG A 140 2.62 0.61 7.28
N THR A 141 2.23 -0.57 7.75
CA THR A 141 1.05 -1.26 7.21
C THR A 141 -0.22 -0.73 7.87
N ALA A 142 -1.28 -0.48 7.07
CA ALA A 142 -2.58 0.03 7.53
C ALA A 142 -3.55 -1.08 8.02
N ILE A 143 -3.08 -2.31 8.12
CA ILE A 143 -3.86 -3.45 8.60
C ILE A 143 -3.84 -3.42 10.12
N ASN A 144 -5.01 -3.56 10.74
CA ASN A 144 -5.11 -3.93 12.14
C ASN A 144 -4.48 -5.32 12.28
N VAL A 145 -3.20 -5.36 12.65
CA VAL A 145 -2.68 -6.52 13.35
C VAL A 145 -3.55 -6.59 14.60
N LEU A 146 -4.45 -7.58 14.67
CA LEU A 146 -5.12 -7.89 15.92
C LEU A 146 -4.01 -7.93 16.98
N PRO A 147 -4.13 -7.22 18.12
CA PRO A 147 -3.17 -7.41 19.18
C PRO A 147 -3.14 -8.91 19.45
N GLU A 148 -1.98 -9.54 19.29
CA GLU A 148 -1.79 -10.91 19.72
C GLU A 148 -2.24 -10.93 21.18
N THR A 149 -3.33 -11.63 21.44
CA THR A 149 -3.85 -11.81 22.79
C THR A 149 -2.75 -12.52 23.58
N VAL A 150 -2.15 -11.79 24.51
CA VAL A 150 -1.40 -12.33 25.65
C VAL A 150 -2.33 -13.17 26.50
#